data_AF-A0A672UX64-F1
#
_entry.id   AF-A0A672UX64-F1
#
_cell.length_a   1.000
_cell.length_b   1.000
_cell.length_c   1.000
_cell.angle_alpha   90.00
_cell.angle_beta   90.00
_cell.angle_gamma   90.00
#
_symmetry.space_group_name_H-M   'P 1'
#
loop_
_entity.id
_entity.type
_entity.pdbx_description
1 polymer ?
#
loop_
_entity_poly.entity_id
_entity_poly.type
_entity_poly.pdbx_seq_one_letter_code
_entity_poly.pdbx_strand_id
1 'polypeptide(L)'
;MEALGLAVLVGLVALGQGQPIDPHAPPFCPPLAPRDCHDVHAGGSRSDGVHLIYPGGRDGAPVPVYCDMSTEGHVWTVFQKRFNGSVSFFRGWNDYRRGFGRADGEYWLGLQTLHLLTLQAPYELRVELEDFENNSAAATYGSFALSPRAVSAEEDGYSLHVAGFRDGGAGQPWGRTHTYGVGPTLVGWDV
;
A
#
# COMPACT_ATOMS: atom_id res chain seq x y z
N MET A 1 -24.02 6.04 -2.36
CA MET A 1 -23.61 6.49 -1.01
C MET A 1 -22.11 6.65 -1.12
N GLU A 2 -21.63 7.90 -1.19
CA GLU A 2 -20.19 8.17 -1.35
C GLU A 2 -19.50 7.85 -0.02
N ALA A 3 -18.83 6.71 0.07
CA ALA A 3 -17.96 6.41 1.19
C ALA A 3 -16.61 7.08 0.92
N LEU A 4 -16.11 7.88 1.87
CA LEU A 4 -14.76 8.39 1.81
C LEU A 4 -13.85 7.27 2.37
N GLY A 5 -13.06 6.66 1.49
CA GLY A 5 -12.22 5.51 1.83
C GLY A 5 -10.74 5.85 1.91
N LEU A 6 -10.05 5.30 2.91
CA LEU A 6 -8.61 5.16 2.97
C LEU A 6 -8.25 3.72 2.61
N ALA A 7 -7.40 3.51 1.61
CA ALA A 7 -6.81 2.19 1.36
C ALA A 7 -5.33 2.20 1.73
N VAL A 8 -4.97 1.29 2.63
CA VAL A 8 -3.69 1.28 3.33
C VAL A 8 -3.00 -0.06 3.08
N LEU A 9 -1.72 -0.05 2.70
CA LEU A 9 -0.94 -1.27 2.55
C LEU A 9 -0.09 -1.54 3.78
N VAL A 10 0.02 -2.83 4.06
CA VAL A 10 0.68 -3.39 5.22
C VAL A 10 1.82 -4.26 4.69
N GLY A 11 3.06 -3.91 5.01
CA GLY A 11 4.13 -4.88 4.85
C GLY A 11 3.90 -6.01 5.85
N LEU A 12 3.58 -7.22 5.38
CA LEU A 12 3.60 -8.38 6.25
C LEU A 12 5.07 -8.69 6.52
N VAL A 13 5.54 -8.32 7.71
CA VAL A 13 6.78 -8.90 8.23
C VAL A 13 6.52 -10.40 8.32
N ALA A 14 7.25 -11.19 7.53
CA ALA A 14 7.38 -12.60 7.78
C ALA A 14 7.92 -12.74 9.22
N LEU A 15 7.07 -13.16 10.16
CA LEU A 15 7.53 -13.64 11.45
C LEU A 15 8.33 -14.92 11.16
N GLY A 16 9.65 -14.77 11.03
CA GLY A 16 10.61 -15.82 10.70
C GLY A 16 11.44 -15.41 9.47
N GLN A 17 12.67 -14.91 9.60
CA GLN A 17 13.70 -15.23 10.57
C GLN A 17 14.22 -13.94 11.18
N GLY A 18 14.34 -13.90 12.51
CA GLY A 18 15.24 -12.94 13.14
C GLY A 18 16.61 -13.12 12.49
N GLN A 19 17.03 -12.13 11.71
CA GLN A 19 18.41 -12.08 11.27
C GLN A 19 19.22 -12.01 12.57
N PRO A 20 20.12 -12.98 12.84
CA PRO A 20 20.91 -12.94 14.05
C PRO A 20 21.60 -11.59 14.10
N ILE A 21 21.43 -10.89 15.23
CA ILE A 21 22.20 -9.69 15.54
C ILE A 21 23.66 -10.10 15.54
N ASP A 22 24.36 -9.88 14.43
CA ASP A 22 25.80 -10.08 14.38
C ASP A 22 26.42 -9.00 15.28
N PRO A 23 27.06 -9.37 16.41
CA PRO A 23 27.67 -8.40 17.31
C PRO A 23 28.87 -7.67 16.69
N HIS A 24 29.31 -8.07 15.48
CA HIS A 24 30.35 -7.39 14.70
C HIS A 24 29.81 -6.52 13.56
N ALA A 25 28.49 -6.43 13.38
CA ALA A 25 27.93 -5.49 12.41
C ALA A 25 28.18 -4.05 12.89
N PRO A 26 28.67 -3.13 12.03
CA PRO A 26 28.75 -1.71 12.38
C PRO A 26 27.37 -1.21 12.78
N PRO A 27 27.27 -0.20 13.68
CA PRO A 27 25.99 0.29 14.20
C PRO A 27 25.05 0.52 13.02
N PHE A 28 23.97 -0.26 13.00
CA PHE A 28 22.99 -0.41 11.91
C PHE A 28 23.03 0.79 10.98
N CYS A 29 23.70 0.61 9.83
CA CYS A 29 23.61 1.61 8.79
C CYS A 29 22.14 1.59 8.37
N PRO A 30 21.35 2.65 8.65
CA PRO A 30 19.96 2.66 8.22
C PRO A 30 19.95 2.40 6.72
N PRO A 31 18.97 1.63 6.20
CA PRO A 31 18.93 1.34 4.77
C PRO A 31 19.04 2.69 4.03
N LEU A 32 20.12 2.88 3.29
CA LEU A 32 20.40 4.13 2.57
C LEU A 32 19.29 4.48 1.56
N ALA A 33 18.41 3.51 1.31
CA ALA A 33 17.24 3.59 0.46
C ALA A 33 16.13 2.70 1.09
N PRO A 34 15.32 3.23 2.03
CA PRO A 34 14.22 2.46 2.61
C PRO A 34 13.20 2.12 1.52
N ARG A 35 12.75 0.88 1.44
CA ARG A 35 11.89 0.46 0.32
C ARG A 35 10.40 0.68 0.57
N ASP A 36 10.01 0.76 1.83
CA ASP A 36 8.65 1.02 2.30
C ASP A 36 8.68 1.74 3.66
N CYS A 37 7.50 2.04 4.21
CA CYS A 37 7.41 2.74 5.49
C CYS A 37 7.95 1.93 6.67
N HIS A 38 7.98 0.60 6.58
CA HIS A 38 8.57 -0.23 7.62
C HIS A 38 10.08 -0.01 7.71
N ASP A 39 10.79 0.03 6.57
CA ASP A 39 12.21 0.39 6.53
C ASP A 39 12.47 1.81 7.05
N VAL A 40 11.58 2.77 6.73
CA VAL A 40 11.65 4.14 7.26
C VAL A 40 11.55 4.13 8.79
N HIS A 41 10.61 3.37 9.35
CA HIS A 41 10.46 3.22 10.80
C HIS A 41 11.67 2.48 11.42
N ALA A 42 12.16 1.42 10.79
CA ALA A 42 13.36 0.70 11.24
C ALA A 42 14.62 1.59 11.23
N GLY A 43 14.69 2.54 10.28
CA GLY A 43 15.75 3.56 10.19
C GLY A 43 15.69 4.64 11.28
N GLY A 44 14.69 4.61 12.17
CA GLY A 44 14.58 5.49 13.34
C GLY A 44 13.48 6.55 13.26
N SER A 45 12.76 6.65 12.15
CA SER A 45 11.59 7.53 12.06
C SER A 45 10.44 7.04 12.94
N ARG A 46 9.71 7.94 13.59
CA ARG A 46 8.61 7.62 14.51
C ARG A 46 7.35 8.45 14.28
N SER A 47 7.40 9.41 13.36
CA SER A 47 6.31 10.34 13.11
C SER A 47 5.61 10.01 11.80
N ASP A 48 4.28 10.02 11.86
CA ASP A 48 3.42 10.00 10.69
C ASP A 48 3.76 11.14 9.73
N GLY A 49 3.57 10.91 8.45
CA GLY A 49 3.77 11.95 7.43
C GLY A 49 4.38 11.40 6.16
N VAL A 50 4.79 12.33 5.28
CA VAL A 50 5.38 11.98 4.00
C VAL A 50 6.85 11.65 4.15
N HIS A 51 7.23 10.46 3.71
CA HIS A 51 8.61 9.98 3.64
C HIS A 51 8.96 9.56 2.21
N LEU A 52 10.25 9.54 1.90
CA LEU A 52 10.74 9.03 0.62
C LEU A 52 11.09 7.54 0.75
N ILE A 53 10.56 6.74 -0.18
CA ILE A 53 10.88 5.32 -0.30
C ILE A 53 11.48 5.01 -1.67
N TYR A 54 12.15 3.88 -1.80
CA TYR A 54 12.87 3.44 -2.98
C TYR A 54 12.44 2.02 -3.40
N PRO A 55 11.22 1.83 -3.95
CA PRO A 55 10.70 0.51 -4.30
C PRO A 55 11.51 -0.20 -5.39
N GLY A 56 12.14 0.58 -6.28
CA GLY A 56 13.07 0.07 -7.29
C GLY A 56 14.48 -0.27 -6.75
N GLY A 57 14.70 -0.15 -5.45
CA GLY A 57 16.00 -0.29 -4.82
C GLY A 57 16.86 0.98 -4.89
N ARG A 58 18.14 0.85 -4.49
CA ARG A 58 19.06 1.97 -4.23
C ARG A 58 19.25 2.93 -5.42
N ASP A 59 19.31 2.39 -6.63
CA ASP A 59 19.51 3.17 -7.85
C ASP A 59 18.19 3.59 -8.52
N GLY A 60 17.06 3.23 -7.90
CA GLY A 60 15.73 3.60 -8.35
C GLY A 60 15.35 5.04 -7.99
N ALA A 61 14.36 5.58 -8.68
CA ALA A 61 13.82 6.90 -8.36
C ALA A 61 13.10 6.87 -7.00
N PRO A 62 13.32 7.86 -6.11
CA PRO A 62 12.59 7.96 -4.87
C PRO A 62 11.11 8.31 -5.14
N VAL A 63 10.22 7.73 -4.35
CA VAL A 63 8.78 7.99 -4.40
C VAL A 63 8.31 8.52 -3.05
N PRO A 64 7.62 9.67 -3.00
CA PRO A 64 7.01 10.16 -1.77
C PRO A 64 5.78 9.33 -1.41
N VAL A 65 5.70 8.89 -0.16
CA VAL A 65 4.58 8.10 0.36
C VAL A 65 4.20 8.57 1.75
N TYR A 66 2.93 8.46 2.12
CA TYR A 66 2.51 8.71 3.49
C TYR A 66 2.72 7.46 4.34
N CYS A 67 3.52 7.59 5.40
CA CYS A 67 3.66 6.57 6.41
C CYS A 67 2.77 6.89 7.58
N ASP A 68 1.91 5.95 7.92
CA ASP A 68 1.18 5.94 9.19
C ASP A 68 1.93 4.99 10.13
N MET A 69 2.45 5.52 11.24
CA MET A 69 3.20 4.81 12.27
C MET A 69 2.47 4.83 13.62
N SER A 70 1.29 5.45 13.68
CA SER A 70 0.52 5.65 14.92
C SER A 70 -0.65 4.68 15.03
N THR A 71 -1.19 4.21 13.91
CA THR A 71 -2.38 3.35 13.90
C THR A 71 -2.05 1.91 14.33
N GLU A 72 -2.72 1.47 15.40
CA GLU A 72 -2.75 0.08 15.90
C GLU A 72 -1.37 -0.55 16.20
N GLY A 73 -0.32 0.25 16.39
CA GLY A 73 1.04 -0.25 16.67
C GLY A 73 1.71 -0.92 15.46
N HIS A 74 1.17 -0.68 14.26
CA HIS A 74 1.71 -1.14 13.00
C HIS A 74 2.29 0.04 12.20
N VAL A 75 3.08 -0.28 11.18
CA VAL A 75 3.65 0.72 10.27
C VAL A 75 3.09 0.48 8.89
N TRP A 76 2.41 1.49 8.35
CA TRP A 76 1.65 1.38 7.13
C TRP A 76 2.21 2.24 6.02
N THR A 77 2.23 1.68 4.82
CA THR A 77 2.52 2.41 3.59
C THR A 77 1.19 2.74 2.93
N VAL A 78 0.72 3.97 3.06
CA VAL A 78 -0.56 4.37 2.45
C VAL A 78 -0.35 4.48 0.93
N PHE A 79 -1.29 3.97 0.14
CA PHE A 79 -1.20 4.05 -1.33
C PHE A 79 -2.40 4.69 -1.98
N GLN A 80 -3.52 4.78 -1.27
CA GLN A 80 -4.70 5.51 -1.69
C GLN A 80 -5.33 6.21 -0.48
N LYS A 81 -5.59 7.51 -0.61
CA LYS A 81 -6.22 8.29 0.46
C LYS A 81 -7.29 9.20 -0.12
N ARG A 82 -8.52 9.12 0.40
CA ARG A 82 -9.65 10.00 0.10
C ARG A 82 -10.26 10.51 1.41
N PHE A 83 -10.61 11.78 1.45
CA PHE A 83 -11.26 12.38 2.62
C PHE A 83 -12.04 13.67 2.31
N ASN A 84 -11.82 14.34 1.17
CA ASN A 84 -12.50 15.61 0.87
C ASN A 84 -12.82 15.84 -0.62
N GLY A 85 -12.43 14.94 -1.53
CA GLY A 85 -12.68 15.07 -2.97
C GLY A 85 -11.89 16.18 -3.66
N SER A 86 -10.82 16.70 -3.04
CA SER A 86 -9.95 17.73 -3.63
C SER A 86 -9.18 17.24 -4.86
N VAL A 87 -8.99 15.92 -5.01
CA VAL A 87 -8.34 15.31 -6.17
C VAL A 87 -9.34 14.44 -6.92
N SER A 88 -9.46 14.65 -8.24
CA SER A 88 -10.27 13.78 -9.08
C SER A 88 -9.60 12.43 -9.28
N PHE A 89 -10.34 11.35 -8.98
CA PHE A 89 -9.95 9.94 -9.24
C PHE A 89 -10.55 9.42 -10.55
N PHE A 90 -11.37 10.21 -11.25
CA PHE A 90 -11.81 9.90 -12.61
C PHE A 90 -10.68 10.20 -13.60
N ARG A 91 -9.73 9.27 -13.68
CA ARG A 91 -8.47 9.40 -14.42
C ARG A 91 -8.26 8.29 -15.43
N GLY A 92 -7.41 8.54 -16.42
CA GLY A 92 -7.05 7.54 -17.42
C GLY A 92 -6.02 6.52 -16.91
N TRP A 93 -5.84 5.44 -17.67
CA TRP A 93 -4.91 4.34 -17.35
C TRP A 93 -3.50 4.81 -16.99
N ASN A 94 -2.96 5.77 -17.75
CA ASN A 94 -1.59 6.24 -17.56
C ASN A 94 -1.38 6.94 -16.21
N ASP A 95 -2.42 7.58 -15.67
CA ASP A 95 -2.37 8.24 -14.37
C ASP A 95 -2.46 7.19 -13.25
N TYR A 96 -3.33 6.19 -13.38
CA TYR A 96 -3.36 5.06 -12.46
C TYR A 96 -2.05 4.25 -12.47
N ARG A 97 -1.41 4.14 -13.64
CA ARG A 97 -0.11 3.48 -13.77
C ARG A 97 0.99 4.21 -13.00
N ARG A 98 1.08 5.53 -13.13
CA ARG A 98 2.15 6.36 -12.54
C ARG A 98 1.87 6.88 -11.14
N GLY A 99 0.60 7.02 -10.75
CA GLY A 99 0.20 7.77 -9.56
C GLY A 99 -0.24 9.20 -9.86
N PHE A 100 -1.03 9.77 -8.96
CA PHE A 100 -1.52 11.15 -9.02
C PHE A 100 -1.90 11.66 -7.62
N GLY A 101 -2.04 12.98 -7.47
CA GLY A 101 -2.30 13.62 -6.17
C GLY A 101 -1.03 13.89 -5.38
N ARG A 102 -1.16 14.07 -4.06
CA ARG A 102 -0.03 14.34 -3.16
C ARG A 102 -0.10 13.47 -1.91
N ALA A 103 1.04 12.93 -1.47
CA ALA A 103 1.12 12.06 -0.30
C ALA A 103 0.67 12.74 1.01
N ASP A 104 0.74 14.08 1.11
CA ASP A 104 0.22 14.85 2.25
C ASP A 104 -1.27 15.17 2.16
N GLY A 105 -1.96 14.70 1.11
CA GLY A 105 -3.39 14.94 0.86
C GLY A 105 -4.06 13.72 0.26
N GLU A 106 -4.96 13.94 -0.71
CA GLU A 106 -5.57 12.85 -1.48
C GLU A 106 -4.64 12.42 -2.60
N TYR A 107 -4.45 11.12 -2.75
CA TYR A 107 -3.55 10.59 -3.78
C TYR A 107 -3.76 9.12 -4.08
N TRP A 108 -3.17 8.71 -5.19
CA TRP A 108 -2.95 7.36 -5.64
C TRP A 108 -1.46 7.18 -5.91
N LEU A 109 -0.81 6.20 -5.27
CA LEU A 109 0.64 5.99 -5.35
C LEU A 109 1.12 5.50 -6.73
N GLY A 110 0.24 4.84 -7.49
CA GLY A 110 0.56 4.30 -8.82
C GLY A 110 0.78 2.79 -8.83
N LEU A 111 0.23 2.12 -9.85
CA LEU A 111 0.32 0.67 -10.02
C LEU A 111 1.77 0.19 -10.22
N GLN A 112 2.63 0.97 -10.88
CA GLN A 112 4.05 0.65 -11.04
C GLN A 112 4.75 0.52 -9.68
N THR A 113 4.54 1.51 -8.81
CA THR A 113 5.10 1.53 -7.46
C THR A 113 4.55 0.37 -6.62
N LEU A 114 3.22 0.16 -6.66
CA LEU A 114 2.56 -0.92 -5.94
C LEU A 114 3.08 -2.31 -6.36
N HIS A 115 3.25 -2.54 -7.65
CA HIS A 115 3.81 -3.77 -8.16
C HIS A 115 5.22 -4.02 -7.60
N LEU A 116 6.10 -3.03 -7.68
CA LEU A 116 7.47 -3.12 -7.13
C LEU A 116 7.47 -3.42 -5.63
N LEU A 117 6.59 -2.75 -4.86
CA LEU A 117 6.42 -3.05 -3.44
C LEU A 117 6.02 -4.52 -3.25
N THR A 118 4.98 -5.00 -3.94
CA THR A 118 4.47 -6.37 -3.75
C THR A 118 5.42 -7.47 -4.25
N LEU A 119 6.46 -7.14 -5.01
CA LEU A 119 7.50 -8.09 -5.42
C LEU A 119 8.58 -8.30 -4.34
N GLN A 120 8.76 -7.35 -3.42
CA GLN A 120 9.89 -7.39 -2.48
C GLN A 120 9.64 -8.31 -1.28
N ALA A 121 8.38 -8.43 -0.86
CA ALA A 121 7.94 -9.20 0.28
C ALA A 121 6.43 -9.49 0.16
N PRO A 122 5.88 -10.42 0.95
CA PRO A 122 4.43 -10.53 1.13
C PRO A 122 3.86 -9.26 1.80
N TYR A 123 2.77 -8.72 1.26
CA TYR A 123 2.02 -7.61 1.86
C TYR A 123 0.63 -8.07 2.30
N GLU A 124 0.15 -7.52 3.41
CA GLU A 124 -1.27 -7.49 3.76
C GLU A 124 -1.88 -6.17 3.24
N LEU A 125 -3.18 -6.18 2.99
CA LEU A 125 -3.93 -4.98 2.64
C LEU A 125 -4.93 -4.68 3.75
N ARG A 126 -5.04 -3.43 4.17
CA ARG A 126 -6.09 -2.94 5.06
C ARG A 126 -6.85 -1.82 4.36
N VAL A 127 -8.17 -1.91 4.33
CA VAL A 127 -9.04 -0.87 3.81
C VAL A 127 -9.84 -0.32 4.97
N GLU A 128 -9.77 0.98 5.19
CA GLU A 128 -10.55 1.71 6.18
C GLU A 128 -11.52 2.62 5.46
N LEU A 129 -12.80 2.53 5.81
CA LEU A 129 -13.86 3.32 5.22
C LEU A 129 -14.49 4.15 6.32
N GLU A 130 -14.75 5.42 6.03
CA GLU A 130 -15.50 6.30 6.92
C GLU A 130 -16.68 6.90 6.14
N ASP A 131 -17.86 6.88 6.75
CA ASP A 131 -19.02 7.58 6.21
C ASP A 131 -19.13 9.02 6.73
N PHE A 132 -20.07 9.79 6.18
CA PHE A 132 -20.30 11.18 6.60
C PHE A 132 -20.88 11.31 8.02
N GLU A 133 -21.30 10.19 8.62
CA GLU A 133 -21.80 10.12 10.00
C GLU A 133 -20.70 9.69 10.98
N ASN A 134 -19.43 9.65 10.52
CA ASN A 134 -18.25 9.29 11.30
C ASN A 134 -18.25 7.82 11.74
N ASN A 135 -19.00 6.95 11.05
CA ASN A 135 -18.92 5.51 11.26
C ASN A 135 -17.74 4.96 10.45
N SER A 136 -16.82 4.29 11.14
CA SER A 136 -15.66 3.65 10.54
C SER A 136 -15.85 2.15 10.39
N ALA A 137 -15.40 1.59 9.27
CA ALA A 137 -15.40 0.17 9.00
C ALA A 137 -14.06 -0.27 8.39
N ALA A 138 -13.60 -1.49 8.71
CA ALA A 138 -12.35 -2.00 8.17
C ALA A 138 -12.52 -3.35 7.44
N ALA A 139 -11.64 -3.62 6.48
CA ALA A 139 -11.45 -4.92 5.85
C ALA A 139 -9.96 -5.21 5.70
N THR A 140 -9.50 -6.40 6.09
CA THR A 140 -8.10 -6.79 5.92
C THR A 140 -7.95 -8.03 5.05
N TYR A 141 -6.83 -8.13 4.33
CA TYR A 141 -6.46 -9.24 3.47
C TYR A 141 -5.05 -9.67 3.78
N GLY A 142 -4.88 -10.86 4.36
CA GLY A 142 -3.55 -11.39 4.73
C GLY A 142 -2.60 -11.65 3.54
N SER A 143 -3.04 -11.45 2.29
CA SER A 143 -2.15 -11.41 1.14
C SER A 143 -2.67 -10.42 0.11
N PHE A 144 -1.78 -9.58 -0.41
CA PHE A 144 -2.00 -8.63 -1.49
C PHE A 144 -0.77 -8.62 -2.40
N ALA A 145 -1.00 -8.78 -3.70
CA ALA A 145 0.02 -8.62 -4.72
C ALA A 145 -0.58 -8.16 -6.05
N LEU A 146 0.21 -7.42 -6.84
CA LEU A 146 -0.14 -7.07 -8.21
C LEU A 146 0.75 -7.85 -9.17
N SER A 147 0.17 -8.61 -10.09
CA SER A 147 0.88 -9.38 -11.13
C SER A 147 2.13 -10.14 -10.62
N PRO A 148 2.07 -10.91 -9.52
CA PRO A 148 3.24 -11.51 -8.87
C PRO A 148 3.97 -12.55 -9.73
N ARG A 149 3.38 -12.99 -10.85
CA ARG A 149 3.95 -14.00 -11.77
C ARG A 149 4.04 -13.50 -13.22
N ALA A 150 3.72 -12.24 -13.48
CA ALA A 150 3.74 -11.72 -14.84
C ALA A 150 5.19 -11.42 -15.28
N VAL A 151 5.48 -11.68 -16.55
CA VAL A 151 6.73 -11.23 -17.19
C VAL A 151 6.70 -9.71 -17.38
N SER A 152 5.52 -9.18 -17.74
CA SER A 152 5.24 -7.75 -17.82
C SER A 152 3.94 -7.47 -17.06
N ALA A 153 4.06 -6.82 -15.90
CA ALA A 153 2.89 -6.43 -15.11
C ALA A 153 1.98 -5.45 -15.85
N GLU A 154 2.53 -4.64 -16.77
CA GLU A 154 1.72 -3.74 -17.58
C GLU A 154 0.88 -4.49 -18.63
N GLU A 155 1.45 -5.50 -19.29
CA GLU A 155 0.70 -6.35 -20.23
C GLU A 155 -0.32 -7.24 -19.51
N ASP A 156 0.01 -7.68 -18.29
CA ASP A 156 -0.91 -8.40 -17.40
C ASP A 156 -1.95 -7.48 -16.74
N GLY A 157 -1.93 -6.18 -17.07
CA GLY A 157 -2.89 -5.20 -16.57
C GLY A 157 -2.87 -5.06 -15.05
N TYR A 158 -1.72 -5.31 -14.40
CA TYR A 158 -1.48 -5.27 -12.97
C TYR A 158 -2.43 -6.16 -12.14
N SER A 159 -2.84 -7.32 -12.66
CA SER A 159 -3.83 -8.23 -12.04
C SER A 159 -3.71 -8.36 -10.51
N LEU A 160 -4.84 -8.14 -9.81
CA LEU A 160 -4.96 -8.20 -8.36
C LEU A 160 -4.97 -9.64 -7.87
N HIS A 161 -4.12 -9.91 -6.89
CA HIS A 161 -4.14 -11.12 -6.10
C HIS A 161 -4.36 -10.76 -4.64
N VAL A 162 -5.54 -11.09 -4.11
CA VAL A 162 -5.86 -10.92 -2.69
C VAL A 162 -6.36 -12.23 -2.08
N ALA A 163 -5.96 -12.51 -0.85
CA ALA A 163 -6.40 -13.69 -0.10
C ALA A 163 -6.43 -13.40 1.40
N GLY A 164 -7.06 -14.31 2.15
CA GLY A 164 -7.11 -14.21 3.62
C GLY A 164 -7.95 -13.04 4.12
N PHE A 165 -9.11 -12.80 3.50
CA PHE A 165 -10.05 -11.77 3.92
C PHE A 165 -10.49 -11.94 5.38
N ARG A 166 -10.52 -10.84 6.12
CA ARG A 166 -11.10 -10.74 7.46
C ARG A 166 -12.02 -9.52 7.50
N ASP A 167 -13.22 -9.74 8.01
CA ASP A 167 -14.24 -8.71 8.13
C ASP A 167 -14.01 -7.89 9.40
N GLY A 168 -13.80 -6.58 9.25
CA GLY A 168 -13.78 -5.60 10.33
C GLY A 168 -15.01 -4.69 10.30
N GLY A 169 -16.11 -5.12 9.68
CA GLY A 169 -17.36 -4.37 9.57
C GLY A 169 -17.57 -3.68 8.23
N ALA A 170 -16.58 -3.68 7.33
CA ALA A 170 -16.71 -3.11 5.98
C ALA A 170 -17.39 -4.06 4.98
N GLY A 171 -17.62 -5.33 5.36
CA GLY A 171 -18.17 -6.36 4.49
C GLY A 171 -17.17 -6.89 3.46
N GLN A 172 -17.53 -7.98 2.77
CA GLN A 172 -16.71 -8.60 1.72
C GLN A 172 -16.91 -7.90 0.37
N PRO A 173 -15.91 -7.21 -0.19
CA PRO A 173 -15.99 -6.59 -1.51
C PRO A 173 -15.63 -7.58 -2.64
N TRP A 174 -14.87 -8.64 -2.32
CA TRP A 174 -14.30 -9.57 -3.29
C TRP A 174 -14.74 -11.01 -3.01
N GLY A 175 -15.30 -11.68 -4.03
CA GLY A 175 -15.66 -13.09 -3.93
C GLY A 175 -14.43 -13.98 -3.74
N ARG A 176 -14.45 -14.79 -2.68
CA ARG A 176 -13.58 -15.89 -2.19
C ARG A 176 -12.20 -16.20 -2.79
N THR A 177 -11.89 -15.98 -4.07
CA THR A 177 -10.56 -15.96 -4.72
C THR A 177 -10.80 -15.65 -6.20
N HIS A 178 -10.44 -14.47 -6.69
CA HIS A 178 -10.50 -14.15 -8.13
C HIS A 178 -9.35 -13.23 -8.52
N THR A 179 -8.66 -13.59 -9.62
CA THR A 179 -7.74 -12.71 -10.34
C THR A 179 -8.59 -11.67 -11.07
N TYR A 180 -8.56 -10.42 -10.64
CA TYR A 180 -9.19 -9.31 -11.36
C TYR A 180 -8.09 -8.49 -12.03
N GLY A 181 -8.24 -8.12 -13.31
CA GLY A 181 -7.42 -7.03 -13.85
C GLY A 181 -7.67 -5.77 -13.01
N VAL A 182 -6.65 -5.03 -12.59
CA VAL A 182 -6.82 -3.82 -11.74
C VAL A 182 -7.20 -2.58 -12.54
N GLY A 183 -8.06 -2.77 -13.54
CA GLY A 183 -8.86 -1.67 -14.06
C GLY A 183 -9.85 -1.17 -12.99
N PRO A 184 -11.05 -0.71 -13.36
CA PRO A 184 -12.04 -0.09 -12.46
C PRO A 184 -12.52 -0.99 -11.30
N THR A 185 -11.96 -2.19 -11.14
CA THR A 185 -12.23 -3.14 -10.07
C THR A 185 -11.58 -2.76 -8.73
N LEU A 186 -10.30 -2.33 -8.68
CA LEU A 186 -9.75 -1.74 -7.41
C LEU A 186 -10.45 -0.42 -7.06
N VAL A 187 -11.01 0.21 -8.09
CA VAL A 187 -11.78 1.45 -8.12
C VAL A 187 -13.29 1.17 -7.98
N GLY A 188 -13.69 -0.06 -7.65
CA GLY A 188 -15.10 -0.47 -7.50
C GLY A 188 -15.83 0.18 -6.33
N TRP A 189 -15.17 1.15 -5.67
CA TRP A 189 -15.73 2.03 -4.64
C TRP A 189 -16.01 3.45 -5.17
N ASP A 190 -15.71 3.74 -6.44
CA ASP A 190 -15.92 5.06 -7.08
C ASP A 190 -17.15 5.11 -8.03
N VAL A 191 -18.06 4.12 -7.97
CA VAL A 191 -19.36 4.15 -8.70
C VAL A 191 -20.54 3.71 -7.84
#